data_AF-A0AAE1MJD3-F1
#
_entry.id   AF-A0AAE1MJD3-F1
#
_cell.length_a   1.000
_cell.length_b   1.000
_cell.length_c   1.000
_cell.angle_alpha   90.00
_cell.angle_beta   90.00
_cell.angle_gamma   90.00
#
_symmetry.space_group_name_H-M   'P 1'
#
loop_
_entity.id
_entity.type
_entity.pdbx_description
1 polymer ?
#
loop_
_entity_poly.entity_id
_entity_poly.type
_entity_poly.pdbx_seq_one_letter_code
_entity_poly.pdbx_strand_id
1 'polypeptide(L)'
;MITQRLHLLFLLTAASFHFLCQYAASTVIVDSTSDFNPSATTFIRTSCNVTLYPGLCYSSLSPYHSAIQQNSAKLARVAIALTLTKAHRMASYLSGLSRDADYSTNSRAASALRDCFTNLGDAVDEIRGSLKQMRQLAITGAGSEQFRFQMSNVQTWMSAALTDEDTCTDGFDDLPERGVKTEVCDRMTYLKELTSNALALVNSYVNKEMR
;
A
#
# COMPACT_ATOMS: atom_id res chain seq x y z
N MET A 1 -36.27 43.44 35.41
CA MET A 1 -36.39 42.73 34.11
C MET A 1 -35.04 42.28 33.52
N ILE A 2 -33.94 43.01 33.72
CA ILE A 2 -32.59 42.62 33.23
C ILE A 2 -31.98 41.47 34.05
N THR A 3 -32.17 41.47 35.38
CA THR A 3 -31.67 40.44 36.30
C THR A 3 -32.25 39.05 36.06
N GLN A 4 -33.55 38.97 35.72
CA GLN A 4 -34.24 37.70 35.42
C GLN A 4 -33.81 37.08 34.08
N ARG A 5 -33.44 37.93 33.10
CA ARG A 5 -32.86 37.48 31.82
C ARG A 5 -31.43 36.95 31.97
N LEU A 6 -30.63 37.56 32.86
CA LEU A 6 -29.28 37.05 33.18
C LEU A 6 -29.34 35.69 33.88
N HIS A 7 -30.29 35.48 34.79
CA HIS A 7 -30.47 34.18 35.46
C HIS A 7 -30.91 33.07 34.50
N LEU A 8 -31.79 33.36 33.53
CA LEU A 8 -32.16 32.37 32.50
C LEU A 8 -30.97 32.00 31.59
N LEU A 9 -30.14 32.98 31.22
CA LEU A 9 -28.94 32.74 30.41
C LEU A 9 -27.90 31.90 31.17
N PHE A 10 -27.76 32.09 32.49
CA PHE A 10 -26.86 31.30 33.33
C PHE A 10 -27.33 29.84 33.52
N LEU A 11 -28.64 29.60 33.54
CA LEU A 11 -29.19 28.25 33.65
C LEU A 11 -29.07 27.46 32.33
N LEU A 12 -29.19 28.14 31.18
CA LEU A 12 -29.04 27.53 29.86
C LEU A 12 -27.59 27.10 29.55
N THR A 13 -26.59 27.82 30.07
CA THR A 13 -25.16 27.44 29.91
C THR A 13 -24.71 26.34 30.88
N ALA A 14 -25.35 26.22 32.05
CA ALA A 14 -25.07 25.14 33.00
C ALA A 14 -25.61 23.78 32.52
N ALA A 15 -26.75 23.77 31.82
CA ALA A 15 -27.36 22.55 31.28
C ALA A 15 -26.55 21.94 30.11
N SER A 16 -25.88 22.76 29.30
CA SER A 16 -25.02 22.28 28.20
C SER A 16 -23.68 21.71 28.70
N PHE A 17 -23.18 22.16 29.85
CA PHE A 17 -21.97 21.59 30.48
C PHE A 17 -22.21 20.22 31.13
N HIS A 18 -23.42 19.93 31.62
CA HIS A 18 -23.76 18.60 32.14
C HIS A 18 -23.87 17.54 31.04
N PHE A 19 -24.35 17.91 29.84
CA PHE A 19 -24.46 16.98 28.71
C PHE A 19 -23.09 16.59 28.11
N LEU A 20 -22.06 17.43 28.31
CA LEU A 20 -20.69 17.18 27.83
C LEU A 20 -19.86 16.32 28.81
N CYS A 21 -20.31 16.11 30.06
CA CYS A 21 -19.57 15.34 31.06
C CYS A 21 -19.93 13.84 31.10
N GLN A 22 -20.94 13.41 30.33
CA GLN A 22 -21.32 12.00 30.24
C GLN A 22 -20.46 11.20 29.23
N TYR A 23 -19.48 11.85 28.60
CA TYR A 23 -18.44 11.22 27.78
C TYR A 23 -17.14 10.93 28.57
N ALA A 24 -17.22 10.79 29.89
CA ALA A 24 -16.10 10.31 30.68
C ALA A 24 -15.96 8.78 30.58
N ALA A 25 -14.82 8.37 30.01
CA ALA A 25 -14.14 7.10 30.19
C ALA A 25 -14.84 5.82 29.70
N SER A 26 -14.72 5.55 28.39
CA SER A 26 -14.38 4.19 27.96
C SER A 26 -12.89 4.16 27.67
N THR A 27 -12.07 3.87 28.69
CA THR A 27 -10.74 3.32 28.43
C THR A 27 -10.95 1.95 27.80
N VAL A 28 -10.93 1.89 26.47
CA VAL A 28 -10.67 0.64 25.77
C VAL A 28 -9.25 0.27 26.19
N ILE A 29 -9.13 -0.68 27.11
CA ILE A 29 -7.89 -1.42 27.26
C ILE A 29 -7.75 -2.13 25.92
N VAL A 30 -7.00 -1.51 24.99
CA VAL A 30 -6.46 -2.22 23.84
C VAL A 30 -5.43 -3.14 24.45
N ASP A 31 -5.89 -4.33 24.83
CA ASP A 31 -5.00 -5.43 25.12
C ASP A 31 -4.16 -5.61 23.86
N SER A 32 -2.94 -5.09 23.90
CA SER A 32 -1.97 -5.18 22.82
C SER A 32 -1.29 -6.54 22.90
N THR A 33 -2.08 -7.59 23.15
CA THR A 33 -1.71 -8.93 22.75
C THR A 33 -1.92 -8.97 21.25
N SER A 34 -0.87 -8.63 20.49
CA SER A 34 -0.79 -9.14 19.12
C SER A 34 -0.84 -10.65 19.27
N ASP A 35 -2.02 -11.22 19.08
CA ASP A 35 -2.28 -12.64 19.28
C ASP A 35 -1.42 -13.38 18.24
N PHE A 36 -0.19 -13.72 18.64
CA PHE A 36 0.82 -14.25 17.74
C PHE A 36 0.31 -15.57 17.24
N ASN A 37 -0.20 -15.58 16.01
CA ASN A 37 -0.74 -16.78 15.40
C ASN A 37 0.39 -17.50 14.63
N PRO A 38 0.97 -18.58 15.19
CA PRO A 38 2.12 -19.26 14.58
C PRO A 38 1.73 -19.95 13.25
N SER A 39 0.46 -20.31 13.09
CA SER A 39 -0.02 -20.95 11.86
C SER A 39 -0.15 -19.96 10.70
N ALA A 40 -0.56 -18.72 10.99
CA ALA A 40 -0.63 -17.64 10.00
C ALA A 40 0.76 -17.21 9.51
N THR A 41 1.73 -17.07 10.43
CA THR A 41 3.11 -16.72 10.05
C THR A 41 3.79 -17.86 9.28
N THR A 42 3.53 -19.12 9.65
CA THR A 42 3.96 -20.29 8.86
C THR A 42 3.33 -20.31 7.47
N PHE A 43 2.03 -20.03 7.36
CA PHE A 43 1.34 -19.92 6.08
C PHE A 43 1.94 -18.85 5.18
N ILE A 44 2.24 -17.66 5.71
CA ILE A 44 2.90 -16.58 4.97
C ILE A 44 4.26 -17.03 4.48
N ARG A 45 5.07 -17.63 5.36
CA ARG A 45 6.41 -18.14 5.00
C ARG A 45 6.34 -19.14 3.84
N THR A 46 5.48 -20.15 3.95
CA THR A 46 5.31 -21.16 2.90
C THR A 46 4.80 -20.55 1.60
N SER A 47 3.86 -19.59 1.69
CA SER A 47 3.33 -18.91 0.50
C SER A 47 4.38 -18.04 -0.19
N CYS A 48 5.31 -17.43 0.56
CA CYS A 48 6.40 -16.64 0.00
C CYS A 48 7.45 -17.45 -0.77
N ASN A 49 7.50 -18.79 -0.62
CA ASN A 49 8.46 -19.63 -1.32
C ASN A 49 8.26 -19.66 -2.85
N VAL A 50 7.09 -19.25 -3.35
CA VAL A 50 6.82 -19.15 -4.80
C VAL A 50 7.29 -17.83 -5.41
N THR A 51 7.77 -16.91 -4.58
CA THR A 51 8.16 -15.56 -5.00
C THR A 51 9.65 -15.50 -5.32
N LEU A 52 10.06 -14.54 -6.15
CA LEU A 52 11.47 -14.33 -6.49
C LEU A 52 12.29 -13.80 -5.29
N TYR A 53 11.64 -13.08 -4.36
CA TYR A 53 12.28 -12.51 -3.18
C TYR A 53 11.61 -13.01 -1.87
N PRO A 54 11.76 -14.31 -1.51
CA PRO A 54 11.03 -14.91 -0.38
C PRO A 54 11.33 -14.26 0.97
N GLY A 55 12.58 -13.86 1.20
CA GLY A 55 13.00 -13.19 2.44
C GLY A 55 12.30 -11.85 2.63
N LEU A 56 12.25 -11.03 1.58
CA LEU A 56 11.54 -9.76 1.57
C LEU A 56 10.03 -9.96 1.68
N CYS A 57 9.47 -10.93 0.95
CA CYS A 57 8.05 -11.28 1.02
C CYS A 57 7.63 -11.59 2.47
N TYR A 58 8.37 -12.47 3.14
CA TYR A 58 8.04 -12.89 4.51
C TYR A 58 8.21 -11.75 5.52
N SER A 59 9.34 -11.04 5.49
CA SER A 59 9.61 -9.96 6.44
C SER A 59 8.60 -8.81 6.29
N SER A 60 8.16 -8.54 5.07
CA SER A 60 7.19 -7.49 4.76
C SER A 60 5.76 -7.85 5.14
N LEU A 61 5.38 -9.14 5.07
CA LEU A 61 3.99 -9.58 5.25
C LEU A 61 3.70 -10.20 6.61
N SER A 62 4.70 -10.78 7.30
CA SER A 62 4.52 -11.39 8.61
C SER A 62 3.96 -10.45 9.71
N PRO A 63 4.22 -9.13 9.72
CA PRO A 63 3.55 -8.22 10.65
C PRO A 63 2.03 -8.16 10.45
N TYR A 64 1.53 -8.51 9.26
CA TYR A 64 0.11 -8.51 8.92
C TYR A 64 -0.56 -9.88 9.11
N HIS A 65 0.07 -10.81 9.84
CA HIS A 65 -0.41 -12.19 9.98
C HIS A 65 -1.85 -12.29 10.50
N SER A 66 -2.29 -11.42 11.42
CA SER A 66 -3.66 -11.45 11.95
C SER A 66 -4.70 -11.06 10.88
N ALA A 67 -4.34 -10.17 9.95
CA ALA A 67 -5.18 -9.78 8.83
C ALA A 67 -5.18 -10.81 7.70
N ILE A 68 -4.04 -11.46 7.46
CA ILE A 68 -3.85 -12.47 6.41
C ILE A 68 -4.47 -13.82 6.82
N GLN A 69 -4.26 -14.23 8.07
CA GLN A 69 -4.60 -15.56 8.59
C GLN A 69 -3.96 -16.65 7.71
N GLN A 70 -4.73 -17.67 7.30
CA GLN A 70 -4.29 -18.71 6.37
C GLN A 70 -5.03 -18.63 5.03
N ASN A 71 -5.29 -17.41 4.56
CA ASN A 71 -6.13 -17.18 3.39
C ASN A 71 -5.33 -16.54 2.23
N SER A 72 -5.28 -17.24 1.09
CA SER A 72 -4.50 -16.81 -0.09
C SER A 72 -5.02 -15.50 -0.70
N ALA A 73 -6.33 -15.29 -0.72
CA ALA A 73 -6.93 -14.04 -1.21
C ALA A 73 -6.56 -12.84 -0.32
N LYS A 74 -6.63 -13.02 1.01
CA LYS A 74 -6.22 -11.99 1.98
C LYS A 74 -4.72 -11.72 1.87
N LEU A 75 -3.89 -12.76 1.70
CA LEU A 75 -2.45 -12.62 1.50
C LEU A 75 -2.12 -11.78 0.26
N ALA A 76 -2.67 -12.13 -0.90
CA ALA A 76 -2.46 -11.38 -2.13
C ALA A 76 -2.95 -9.92 -2.01
N ARG A 77 -4.13 -9.71 -1.41
CA ARG A 77 -4.69 -8.36 -1.20
C ARG A 77 -3.84 -7.51 -0.26
N VAL A 78 -3.29 -8.08 0.82
CA VAL A 78 -2.40 -7.37 1.74
C VAL A 78 -1.08 -7.05 1.06
N ALA A 79 -0.53 -7.95 0.24
CA ALA A 79 0.68 -7.68 -0.53
C ALA A 79 0.50 -6.49 -1.48
N ILE A 80 -0.57 -6.47 -2.28
CA ILE A 80 -0.88 -5.33 -3.17
C ILE A 80 -1.05 -4.03 -2.36
N ALA A 81 -1.76 -4.07 -1.22
CA ALA A 81 -1.96 -2.87 -0.39
C ALA A 81 -0.65 -2.32 0.20
N LEU A 82 0.25 -3.22 0.62
CA LEU A 82 1.57 -2.83 1.09
C LEU A 82 2.39 -2.21 -0.04
N THR A 83 2.42 -2.85 -1.22
CA THR A 83 3.09 -2.33 -2.41
C THR A 83 2.56 -0.95 -2.78
N LEU A 84 1.24 -0.75 -2.82
CA LEU A 84 0.63 0.57 -3.09
C LEU A 84 1.11 1.64 -2.11
N THR A 85 1.22 1.29 -0.82
CA THR A 85 1.70 2.21 0.21
C THR A 85 3.16 2.62 -0.05
N LYS A 86 3.99 1.68 -0.52
CA LYS A 86 5.40 1.93 -0.84
C LYS A 86 5.54 2.72 -2.14
N ALA A 87 4.75 2.42 -3.16
CA ALA A 87 4.69 3.18 -4.41
C ALA A 87 4.32 4.65 -4.16
N HIS A 88 3.31 4.92 -3.33
CA HIS A 88 2.97 6.29 -2.93
C HIS A 88 4.11 7.03 -2.19
N ARG A 89 4.85 6.32 -1.32
CA ARG A 89 6.02 6.90 -0.65
C ARG A 89 7.14 7.21 -1.64
N MET A 90 7.36 6.33 -2.61
CA MET A 90 8.35 6.55 -3.67
C MET A 90 7.95 7.74 -4.56
N ALA A 91 6.68 7.87 -4.93
CA ALA A 91 6.19 9.02 -5.70
C ALA A 91 6.36 10.34 -4.94
N SER A 92 6.10 10.33 -3.62
CA SER A 92 6.34 11.49 -2.76
C SER A 92 7.82 11.85 -2.70
N TYR A 93 8.71 10.86 -2.66
CA TYR A 93 10.15 11.06 -2.68
C TYR A 93 10.63 11.68 -4.01
N LEU A 94 10.20 11.13 -5.16
CA LEU A 94 10.52 11.69 -6.49
C LEU A 94 10.00 13.12 -6.67
N SER A 95 8.79 13.40 -6.18
CA SER A 95 8.23 14.76 -6.16
C SER A 95 9.09 15.72 -5.33
N GLY A 96 9.63 15.25 -4.20
CA GLY A 96 10.57 16.02 -3.38
C GLY A 96 11.87 16.33 -4.12
N LEU A 97 12.49 15.33 -4.76
CA LEU A 97 13.73 15.50 -5.53
C LEU A 97 13.57 16.50 -6.69
N SER A 98 12.40 16.50 -7.35
CA SER A 98 12.11 17.42 -8.45
C SER A 98 12.08 18.89 -8.02
N ARG A 99 11.98 19.17 -6.72
CA ARG A 99 11.99 20.51 -6.12
C ARG A 99 13.36 20.92 -5.58
N ASP A 100 14.32 19.99 -5.56
CA ASP A 100 15.66 20.25 -5.09
C ASP A 100 16.48 20.98 -6.17
N ALA A 101 17.13 22.07 -5.76
CA ALA A 101 17.91 22.91 -6.65
C ALA A 101 19.13 22.16 -7.22
N ASP A 102 19.71 21.21 -6.47
CA ASP A 102 20.90 20.48 -6.87
C ASP A 102 20.65 19.59 -8.10
N TYR A 103 19.44 19.04 -8.23
CA TYR A 103 19.06 18.20 -9.36
C TYR A 103 18.48 19.00 -10.54
N SER A 104 18.05 20.24 -10.31
CA SER A 104 17.49 21.13 -11.34
C SER A 104 18.53 21.62 -12.36
N THR A 105 19.82 21.59 -12.02
CA THR A 105 20.91 22.12 -12.86
C THR A 105 21.47 21.11 -13.87
N ASN A 106 21.23 19.80 -13.66
CA ASN A 106 21.60 18.75 -14.62
C ASN A 106 20.37 18.36 -15.46
N SER A 107 20.33 18.81 -16.71
CA SER A 107 19.18 18.61 -17.60
C SER A 107 18.82 17.15 -17.83
N ARG A 108 19.81 16.24 -17.85
CA ARG A 108 19.57 14.79 -18.02
C ARG A 108 18.96 14.18 -16.78
N ALA A 109 19.51 14.47 -15.59
CA ALA A 109 18.95 14.01 -14.32
C ALA A 109 17.53 14.52 -14.11
N ALA A 110 17.28 15.79 -14.44
CA ALA A 110 15.94 16.37 -14.35
C ALA A 110 14.95 15.71 -15.31
N SER A 111 15.38 15.27 -16.51
CA SER A 111 14.52 14.50 -17.42
C SER A 111 14.21 13.12 -16.88
N ALA A 112 15.24 12.36 -16.49
CA ALA A 112 15.08 11.03 -15.91
C ALA A 112 14.13 11.03 -14.70
N LEU A 113 14.24 12.04 -13.82
CA LEU A 113 13.33 12.22 -12.69
C LEU A 113 11.87 12.45 -13.10
N ARG A 114 11.63 13.29 -14.12
CA ARG A 114 10.26 13.55 -14.62
C ARG A 114 9.65 12.33 -15.29
N ASP A 115 10.45 11.62 -16.10
CA ASP A 115 10.01 10.43 -16.81
C ASP A 115 9.71 9.32 -15.80
N CYS A 116 10.60 9.10 -14.82
CA CYS A 116 10.36 8.17 -13.73
C CYS A 116 9.15 8.55 -12.86
N PHE A 117 8.92 9.83 -12.57
CA PHE A 117 7.74 10.26 -11.83
C PHE A 117 6.44 9.95 -12.58
N THR A 118 6.44 10.11 -13.91
CA THR A 118 5.30 9.75 -14.77
C THR A 118 5.03 8.25 -14.73
N ASN A 119 6.05 7.43 -15.02
CA ASN A 119 5.91 5.97 -15.02
C ASN A 119 5.46 5.45 -13.64
N LEU A 120 6.02 5.99 -12.56
CA LEU A 120 5.58 5.59 -11.21
C LEU A 120 4.14 6.02 -10.92
N GLY A 121 3.66 7.12 -11.51
CA GLY A 121 2.26 7.52 -11.46
C GLY A 121 1.34 6.46 -12.07
N ASP A 122 1.71 5.95 -13.24
CA ASP A 122 0.97 4.89 -13.93
C ASP A 122 0.99 3.58 -13.09
N ALA A 123 2.17 3.17 -12.61
CA ALA A 123 2.30 2.01 -11.71
C ALA A 123 1.40 2.13 -10.46
N VAL A 124 1.35 3.32 -9.84
CA VAL A 124 0.48 3.59 -8.68
C VAL A 124 -1.00 3.38 -9.01
N ASP A 125 -1.44 3.84 -10.18
CA ASP A 125 -2.83 3.72 -10.61
C ASP A 125 -3.21 2.26 -10.94
N GLU A 126 -2.29 1.51 -11.53
CA GLU A 126 -2.46 0.09 -11.82
C GLU A 126 -2.49 -0.78 -10.56
N ILE A 127 -1.59 -0.53 -9.60
CA ILE A 127 -1.61 -1.20 -8.30
C ILE A 127 -2.91 -0.85 -7.56
N ARG A 128 -3.38 0.41 -7.64
CA ARG A 128 -4.66 0.82 -7.04
C ARG A 128 -5.85 0.12 -7.69
N GLY A 129 -5.87 0.01 -9.02
CA GLY A 129 -6.88 -0.72 -9.79
C GLY A 129 -6.94 -2.19 -9.35
N SER A 130 -5.77 -2.82 -9.26
CA SER A 130 -5.60 -4.19 -8.77
C SER A 130 -6.18 -4.38 -7.37
N LEU A 131 -5.86 -3.48 -6.43
CA LEU A 131 -6.38 -3.53 -5.07
C LEU A 131 -7.90 -3.34 -5.02
N LYS A 132 -8.45 -2.45 -5.84
CA LYS A 132 -9.89 -2.21 -5.93
C LYS A 132 -10.61 -3.48 -6.39
N GLN A 133 -10.08 -4.17 -7.39
CA GLN A 133 -10.68 -5.38 -7.93
C GLN A 133 -10.64 -6.54 -6.92
N MET A 134 -9.52 -6.71 -6.20
CA MET A 134 -9.40 -7.67 -5.09
C MET A 134 -10.41 -7.37 -3.95
N ARG A 135 -10.67 -6.10 -3.66
CA ARG A 135 -11.68 -5.71 -2.66
C ARG A 135 -13.11 -5.97 -3.12
N GLN A 136 -13.41 -5.73 -4.39
CA GLN A 136 -14.73 -6.00 -4.96
C GLN A 136 -15.06 -7.50 -4.89
N LEU A 137 -14.13 -8.37 -5.30
CA LEU A 137 -14.27 -9.83 -5.19
C LEU A 137 -14.60 -10.29 -3.77
N ALA A 138 -13.97 -9.69 -2.76
CA ALA A 138 -14.19 -10.04 -1.36
C ALA A 138 -15.58 -9.61 -0.83
N ILE A 139 -16.24 -8.63 -1.44
CA ILE A 139 -17.53 -8.09 -1.01
C ILE A 139 -18.69 -8.78 -1.73
N THR A 140 -18.63 -8.83 -3.06
CA THR A 140 -19.76 -9.29 -3.87
C THR A 140 -19.79 -10.80 -4.03
N GLY A 141 -18.66 -11.47 -3.76
CA GLY A 141 -18.38 -12.77 -4.34
C GLY A 141 -18.28 -12.68 -5.87
N ALA A 142 -17.88 -13.77 -6.50
CA ALA A 142 -17.88 -13.86 -7.95
C ALA A 142 -18.15 -15.29 -8.40
N GLY A 143 -19.00 -15.45 -9.42
CA GLY A 143 -19.01 -16.68 -10.21
C GLY A 143 -17.66 -16.88 -10.91
N SER A 144 -17.38 -18.10 -11.36
CA SER A 144 -16.08 -18.48 -11.93
C SER A 144 -15.60 -17.59 -13.08
N GLU A 145 -16.50 -17.18 -13.98
CA GLU A 145 -16.18 -16.31 -15.10
C GLU A 145 -15.81 -14.89 -14.66
N GLN A 146 -16.61 -14.30 -13.77
CA GLN A 146 -16.33 -12.98 -13.21
C GLN A 146 -15.01 -13.00 -12.41
N PHE A 147 -14.76 -14.05 -11.64
CA PHE A 147 -13.50 -14.23 -10.92
C PHE A 147 -12.31 -14.25 -11.88
N ARG A 148 -12.36 -15.08 -12.93
CA ARG A 148 -11.31 -15.16 -13.95
C ARG A 148 -11.03 -13.82 -14.60
N PHE A 149 -12.07 -13.12 -15.05
CA PHE A 149 -11.93 -11.82 -15.71
C PHE A 149 -11.34 -10.76 -14.78
N GLN A 150 -11.81 -10.72 -13.53
CA GLN A 150 -11.31 -9.75 -12.56
C GLN A 150 -9.85 -10.05 -12.17
N MET A 151 -9.50 -11.32 -11.99
CA MET A 151 -8.13 -11.69 -11.67
C MET A 151 -7.18 -11.50 -12.85
N SER A 152 -7.62 -11.69 -14.11
CA SER A 152 -6.78 -11.39 -15.28
C SER A 152 -6.42 -9.91 -15.38
N ASN A 153 -7.32 -9.02 -14.98
CA ASN A 153 -7.02 -7.59 -14.89
C ASN A 153 -6.00 -7.30 -13.79
N VAL A 154 -6.17 -7.89 -12.60
CA VAL A 154 -5.21 -7.76 -11.48
C VAL A 154 -3.82 -8.23 -11.90
N GLN A 155 -3.72 -9.38 -12.58
CA GLN A 155 -2.44 -9.90 -13.07
C GLN A 155 -1.80 -8.99 -14.11
N THR A 156 -2.59 -8.49 -15.06
CA THR A 156 -2.13 -7.56 -16.10
C THR A 156 -1.60 -6.28 -15.49
N TRP A 157 -2.40 -5.60 -14.65
CA TRP A 157 -2.02 -4.33 -14.04
C TRP A 157 -0.84 -4.46 -13.07
N MET A 158 -0.75 -5.55 -12.31
CA MET A 158 0.43 -5.76 -11.45
C MET A 158 1.70 -6.04 -12.27
N SER A 159 1.58 -6.61 -13.48
CA SER A 159 2.72 -6.84 -14.39
C SER A 159 3.15 -5.55 -15.10
N ALA A 160 2.17 -4.73 -15.50
CA ALA A 160 2.41 -3.41 -16.07
C ALA A 160 3.08 -2.48 -15.06
N ALA A 161 2.64 -2.49 -13.80
CA ALA A 161 3.24 -1.66 -12.76
C ALA A 161 4.72 -1.98 -12.54
N LEU A 162 5.08 -3.26 -12.62
CA LEU A 162 6.48 -3.69 -12.54
C LEU A 162 7.29 -3.21 -13.76
N THR A 163 6.68 -3.21 -14.95
CA THR A 163 7.29 -2.71 -16.20
C THR A 163 7.51 -1.19 -16.15
N ASP A 164 6.57 -0.44 -15.58
CA ASP A 164 6.69 1.00 -15.39
C ASP A 164 7.77 1.35 -14.37
N GLU A 165 7.85 0.59 -13.27
CA GLU A 165 8.94 0.69 -12.30
C GLU A 165 10.30 0.39 -12.94
N ASP A 166 10.39 -0.60 -13.84
CA ASP A 166 11.58 -0.90 -14.64
C ASP A 166 11.94 0.25 -15.58
N THR A 167 10.97 0.73 -16.35
CA THR A 167 11.15 1.85 -17.28
C THR A 167 11.60 3.12 -16.54
N CYS A 168 11.13 3.35 -15.31
CA CYS A 168 11.65 4.44 -14.47
C CYS A 168 13.16 4.34 -14.27
N THR A 169 13.70 3.17 -13.90
CA THR A 169 15.14 3.06 -13.60
C THR A 169 15.99 3.08 -14.85
N ASP A 170 15.50 2.51 -15.96
CA ASP A 170 16.19 2.50 -17.25
C ASP A 170 16.43 3.94 -17.75
N GLY A 171 15.53 4.87 -17.41
CA GLY A 171 15.70 6.31 -17.67
C GLY A 171 16.94 6.95 -17.03
N PHE A 172 17.60 6.28 -16.07
CA PHE A 172 18.82 6.74 -15.42
C PHE A 172 20.09 6.08 -15.97
N ASP A 173 20.02 5.19 -16.97
CA ASP A 173 21.17 4.38 -17.41
C ASP A 173 22.36 5.23 -17.88
N ASP A 174 22.09 6.33 -18.58
CA ASP A 174 23.11 7.26 -19.09
C ASP A 174 23.72 8.19 -18.03
N LEU A 175 23.25 8.09 -16.77
CA LEU A 175 23.78 8.88 -15.66
C LEU A 175 24.91 8.13 -14.94
N PRO A 176 25.88 8.86 -14.35
CA PRO A 176 26.93 8.22 -13.57
C PRO A 176 26.36 7.46 -12.36
N GLU A 177 27.02 6.36 -11.98
CA GLU A 177 26.70 5.54 -10.79
C GLU A 177 27.02 6.24 -9.46
N ARG A 178 26.35 7.37 -9.21
CA ARG A 178 26.43 8.16 -7.98
C ARG A 178 25.26 9.13 -7.88
N GLY A 179 25.01 9.66 -6.69
CA GLY A 179 24.00 10.69 -6.44
C GLY A 179 22.60 10.18 -6.81
N VAL A 180 21.86 10.98 -7.58
CA VAL A 180 20.44 10.72 -7.89
C VAL A 180 20.17 9.35 -8.50
N LYS A 181 21.04 8.82 -9.37
CA LYS A 181 20.85 7.50 -9.98
C LYS A 181 20.81 6.43 -8.90
N THR A 182 21.85 6.35 -8.08
CA THR A 182 21.94 5.38 -6.98
C THR A 182 20.78 5.53 -6.00
N GLU A 183 20.48 6.76 -5.57
CA GLU A 183 19.42 6.99 -4.59
C GLU A 183 18.03 6.60 -5.09
N VAL A 184 17.70 6.91 -6.36
CA VAL A 184 16.41 6.56 -6.96
C VAL A 184 16.34 5.06 -7.28
N CYS A 185 17.36 4.51 -7.93
CA CYS A 185 17.36 3.12 -8.37
C CYS A 185 17.38 2.13 -7.20
N ASP A 186 18.07 2.42 -6.10
CA ASP A 186 18.07 1.56 -4.90
C ASP A 186 16.67 1.48 -4.27
N ARG A 187 16.01 2.64 -4.13
CA ARG A 187 14.65 2.72 -3.60
C ARG A 187 13.62 2.09 -4.53
N MET A 188 13.79 2.28 -5.84
CA MET A 188 12.91 1.70 -6.84
C MET A 188 13.07 0.19 -6.90
N THR A 189 14.30 -0.33 -6.78
CA THR A 189 14.57 -1.78 -6.71
C THR A 189 13.78 -2.42 -5.57
N TYR A 190 13.83 -1.83 -4.37
CA TYR A 190 13.01 -2.32 -3.25
C TYR A 190 11.51 -2.34 -3.56
N LEU A 191 11.00 -1.33 -4.29
CA LEU A 191 9.59 -1.31 -4.70
C LEU A 191 9.29 -2.42 -5.71
N LYS A 192 10.11 -2.59 -6.75
CA LYS A 192 10.00 -3.66 -7.75
C LYS A 192 9.96 -5.04 -7.12
N GLU A 193 10.82 -5.29 -6.15
CA GLU A 193 10.84 -6.59 -5.44
C GLU A 193 9.52 -6.84 -4.70
N LEU A 194 8.90 -5.81 -4.11
CA LEU A 194 7.57 -5.91 -3.48
C LEU A 194 6.46 -6.10 -4.52
N THR A 195 6.50 -5.38 -5.64
CA THR A 195 5.53 -5.52 -6.75
C THR A 195 5.61 -6.92 -7.35
N SER A 196 6.82 -7.43 -7.60
CA SER A 196 7.08 -8.80 -8.08
C SER A 196 6.55 -9.87 -7.10
N ASN A 197 6.83 -9.72 -5.81
CA ASN A 197 6.29 -10.62 -4.79
C ASN A 197 4.76 -10.60 -4.74
N ALA A 198 4.14 -9.41 -4.81
CA ALA A 198 2.68 -9.28 -4.82
C ALA A 198 2.05 -9.96 -6.05
N LEU A 199 2.62 -9.77 -7.25
CA LEU A 199 2.18 -10.44 -8.47
C LEU A 199 2.31 -11.97 -8.36
N ALA A 200 3.41 -12.48 -7.82
CA ALA A 200 3.60 -13.91 -7.62
C ALA A 200 2.55 -14.51 -6.66
N LEU A 201 2.20 -13.80 -5.59
CA LEU A 201 1.14 -14.21 -4.66
C LEU A 201 -0.26 -14.16 -5.29
N VAL A 202 -0.54 -13.16 -6.13
CA VAL A 202 -1.76 -13.10 -6.95
C VAL A 202 -1.85 -14.33 -7.87
N ASN A 203 -0.78 -14.64 -8.60
CA ASN A 203 -0.73 -15.80 -9.48
C ASN A 203 -0.93 -17.12 -8.71
N SER A 204 -0.32 -17.24 -7.53
CA SER A 204 -0.51 -18.39 -6.64
C SER A 204 -1.96 -18.54 -6.18
N TYR A 205 -2.62 -17.42 -5.85
CA TYR A 205 -4.04 -17.41 -5.47
C TYR A 205 -4.93 -17.89 -6.62
N VAL A 206 -4.79 -17.32 -7.82
CA VAL A 206 -5.55 -17.75 -9.01
C VAL A 206 -5.37 -19.24 -9.28
N ASN A 207 -4.13 -19.73 -9.25
CA ASN A 207 -3.83 -21.15 -9.51
C ASN A 207 -4.43 -22.11 -8.46
N LYS A 208 -4.72 -21.64 -7.24
CA LYS A 208 -5.37 -22.46 -6.21
C LYS A 208 -6.88 -22.50 -6.38
N GLU A 209 -7.51 -21.39 -6.77
CA GLU A 209 -8.97 -21.30 -6.95
C GLU A 209 -9.45 -21.91 -8.27
N MET A 210 -8.56 -22.02 -9.26
CA MET A 210 -8.86 -22.55 -10.60
C MET A 210 -8.56 -24.06 -10.76
N ARG A 211 -8.17 -24.74 -9.68
CA ARG A 211 -8.00 -26.21 -9.63
C ARG A 211 -9.25 -26.87 -9.08
#